data_AF-A0A533XW52-F1
#
_entry.id   AF-A0A533XW52-F1
#
_cell.length_a   1.000
_cell.length_b   1.000
_cell.length_c   1.000
_cell.angle_alpha   90.00
_cell.angle_beta   90.00
_cell.angle_gamma   90.00
#
_symmetry.space_group_name_H-M   'P 1'
#
loop_
_entity.id
_entity.type
_entity.pdbx_description
1 polymer ?
#
loop_
_entity_poly.entity_id
_entity_poly.type
_entity_poly.pdbx_seq_one_letter_code
_entity_poly.pdbx_strand_id
1 'polypeptide(L)'
;MWVVFLLVLSLHFSFIPAFAESDFSEMYERRYSIFNQPNQYRPDNPLNPINAYDPKNPLNPVNQYDPGNSANPMNQYNPSNPYNPLNQFNPKNPMNPLTEYNPTTPFEPINRPLGSNR
;
A
#
# COMPACT_ATOMS: atom_id res chain seq x y z
N MET A 1 65.09 26.56 -20.27
CA MET A 1 63.91 27.17 -20.94
C MET A 1 62.67 26.29 -20.84
N TRP A 2 62.73 25.01 -21.23
CA TRP A 2 61.58 24.09 -21.18
C TRP A 2 61.01 23.82 -19.78
N VAL A 3 61.85 23.73 -18.75
CA VAL A 3 61.40 23.51 -17.36
C VAL A 3 60.57 24.68 -16.83
N VAL A 4 60.93 25.91 -17.20
CA VAL A 4 60.17 27.13 -16.83
C VAL A 4 58.83 27.14 -17.57
N PHE A 5 58.81 26.73 -18.84
CA PHE A 5 57.58 26.62 -19.62
C PHE A 5 56.61 25.61 -19.01
N LEU A 6 57.10 24.44 -18.58
CA LEU A 6 56.29 23.42 -17.90
C LEU A 6 55.79 23.88 -16.53
N LEU A 7 56.61 24.61 -15.77
CA LEU A 7 56.20 25.21 -14.49
C LEU A 7 55.09 26.24 -14.68
N VAL A 8 55.25 27.12 -15.67
CA VAL A 8 54.25 28.13 -16.03
C VAL A 8 52.96 27.45 -16.50
N LEU A 9 53.05 26.45 -17.39
CA LEU A 9 51.90 25.69 -17.89
C LEU A 9 51.18 24.94 -16.76
N SER A 10 51.93 24.34 -15.84
CA SER A 10 51.38 23.68 -14.66
C SER A 10 50.67 24.66 -13.73
N LEU A 11 51.19 25.88 -13.56
CA LEU A 11 50.53 26.94 -12.79
C LEU A 11 49.22 27.40 -13.46
N HIS A 12 49.18 27.46 -14.80
CA HIS A 12 47.98 27.85 -15.55
C HIS A 12 46.88 26.78 -15.45
N PHE A 13 47.23 25.49 -15.46
CA PHE A 13 46.27 24.41 -15.24
C PHE A 13 45.80 24.29 -13.78
N SER A 14 46.60 24.76 -12.81
CA SER A 14 46.24 24.76 -11.38
C SER A 14 45.27 25.90 -11.01
N PHE A 15 45.07 26.87 -11.92
CA PHE A 15 44.21 28.04 -11.75
C PHE A 15 43.00 28.05 -12.70
N ILE A 16 42.61 26.88 -13.22
CA ILE A 16 41.25 26.73 -13.73
C ILE A 16 40.38 26.50 -12.50
N PRO A 17 39.61 27.49 -12.00
CA PRO A 17 38.55 27.16 -11.08
C PRO A 17 37.69 26.12 -11.81
N ALA A 18 37.59 24.92 -11.24
CA ALA A 18 36.52 24.02 -11.61
C ALA A 18 35.22 24.77 -11.27
N PHE A 19 34.70 25.53 -12.24
CA PHE A 19 33.33 26.00 -12.28
C PHE A 19 32.45 24.77 -12.51
N ALA A 20 32.53 23.80 -11.60
CA ALA A 20 31.39 23.00 -11.27
C ALA A 20 30.48 23.98 -10.53
N GLU A 21 29.57 24.59 -11.28
CA GLU A 21 28.52 25.50 -10.82
C GLU A 21 27.66 24.79 -9.76
N SER A 22 28.14 24.76 -8.51
CA SER A 22 27.46 24.11 -7.38
C SER A 22 26.09 24.74 -7.14
N ASP A 23 25.97 26.03 -7.42
CA ASP A 23 24.77 26.84 -7.21
C ASP A 23 23.60 26.41 -8.11
N PHE A 24 23.88 25.91 -9.33
CA PHE A 24 22.85 25.38 -10.20
C PHE A 24 22.24 24.11 -9.59
N SER A 25 23.08 23.17 -9.14
CA SER A 25 22.59 21.91 -8.56
C SER A 25 21.69 22.14 -7.34
N GLU A 26 22.06 23.05 -6.44
CA GLU A 26 21.30 23.33 -5.22
C GLU A 26 19.99 24.07 -5.52
N MET A 27 19.99 24.97 -6.51
CA MET A 27 18.78 25.63 -7.00
C MET A 27 17.80 24.64 -7.64
N TYR A 28 18.31 23.70 -8.45
CA TYR A 28 17.50 22.66 -9.08
C TYR A 28 16.91 21.71 -8.02
N GLU A 29 17.73 21.23 -7.09
CA GLU A 29 17.29 20.42 -5.95
C GLU A 29 16.21 21.13 -5.13
N ARG A 30 16.39 22.42 -4.80
CA ARG A 30 15.35 23.18 -4.07
C ARG A 30 14.05 23.34 -4.84
N ARG A 31 14.10 23.63 -6.14
CA ARG A 31 12.91 23.99 -6.94
C ARG A 31 12.19 22.81 -7.56
N TYR A 32 12.87 21.71 -7.83
CA TYR A 32 12.31 20.58 -8.57
C TYR A 32 12.31 19.27 -7.78
N SER A 33 12.90 19.21 -6.58
CA SER A 33 12.74 18.03 -5.73
C SER A 33 11.27 17.84 -5.36
N ILE A 34 10.76 16.65 -5.68
CA ILE A 34 9.40 16.22 -5.38
C ILE A 34 9.14 16.03 -3.88
N PHE A 35 10.22 15.93 -3.09
CA PHE A 35 10.16 15.73 -1.64
C PHE A 35 10.10 17.05 -0.85
N ASN A 36 10.32 18.19 -1.50
CA ASN A 36 10.29 19.49 -0.84
C ASN A 36 8.84 19.94 -0.58
N GLN A 37 8.59 20.50 0.61
CA GLN A 37 7.25 20.95 1.03
C GLN A 37 6.53 21.85 0.00
N PRO A 38 7.18 22.87 -0.62
CA PRO A 38 6.49 23.71 -1.61
C PRO A 38 6.04 22.94 -2.85
N ASN A 39 6.73 21.84 -3.19
CA ASN A 39 6.42 21.03 -4.35
C ASN A 39 5.42 19.91 -4.04
N GLN A 40 5.15 19.62 -2.77
CA GLN A 40 4.27 18.52 -2.35
C GLN A 40 2.87 18.61 -2.98
N TYR A 41 2.33 19.82 -3.13
CA TYR A 41 0.97 20.04 -3.63
C TYR A 41 0.91 20.39 -5.13
N ARG A 42 2.02 20.31 -5.86
CA ARG A 42 1.99 20.60 -7.30
C ARG A 42 1.20 19.52 -8.04
N PRO A 43 0.38 19.87 -9.05
CA PRO A 43 -0.44 18.89 -9.77
C PRO A 43 0.37 17.80 -10.47
N ASP A 44 1.59 18.11 -10.87
CA ASP A 44 2.53 17.22 -11.55
C ASP A 44 3.40 16.39 -10.58
N ASN A 45 3.30 16.61 -9.26
CA ASN A 45 4.00 15.81 -8.28
C ASN A 45 3.29 14.46 -8.09
N PRO A 46 3.93 13.30 -8.39
CA PRO A 46 3.33 11.99 -8.19
C PRO A 46 2.99 11.70 -6.71
N LEU A 47 3.72 12.33 -5.77
CA LEU A 47 3.53 12.17 -4.33
C LEU A 47 2.52 13.17 -3.74
N ASN A 48 1.81 13.93 -4.59
CA ASN A 48 0.78 14.84 -4.11
C ASN A 48 -0.30 14.08 -3.32
N PRO A 49 -0.57 14.42 -2.05
CA PRO A 49 -1.53 13.69 -1.23
C PRO A 49 -2.94 13.71 -1.81
N ILE A 50 -3.28 14.69 -2.65
CA ILE A 50 -4.58 14.77 -3.34
C ILE A 50 -4.76 13.59 -4.31
N ASN A 51 -3.67 13.04 -4.88
CA ASN A 51 -3.73 11.88 -5.78
C ASN A 51 -4.29 10.62 -5.08
N ALA A 52 -4.22 10.54 -3.74
CA ALA A 52 -4.85 9.47 -2.97
C ALA A 52 -6.39 9.48 -3.09
N TYR A 53 -6.97 10.64 -3.40
CA TYR A 53 -8.41 10.85 -3.50
C TYR A 53 -8.90 10.88 -4.97
N ASP A 54 -8.05 10.59 -5.95
CA ASP A 54 -8.50 10.39 -7.34
C ASP A 54 -9.49 9.22 -7.38
N PRO A 55 -10.72 9.37 -7.92
CA PRO A 55 -11.67 8.28 -8.06
C PRO A 55 -11.11 7.04 -8.79
N LYS A 56 -10.15 7.22 -9.69
CA LYS A 56 -9.48 6.12 -10.42
C LYS A 56 -8.41 5.41 -9.59
N ASN A 57 -7.99 5.98 -8.47
CA ASN A 57 -7.02 5.34 -7.58
C ASN A 57 -7.71 4.18 -6.85
N PRO A 58 -7.28 2.92 -7.01
CA PRO A 58 -7.91 1.77 -6.34
C PRO A 58 -7.88 1.87 -4.81
N LEU A 59 -6.91 2.61 -4.25
CA LEU A 59 -6.77 2.86 -2.81
C LEU A 59 -7.49 4.13 -2.34
N ASN A 60 -8.30 4.76 -3.20
CA ASN A 60 -9.13 5.87 -2.79
C ASN A 60 -10.00 5.46 -1.60
N PRO A 61 -10.01 6.23 -0.50
CA PRO A 61 -10.85 5.94 0.66
C PRO A 61 -12.33 5.75 0.34
N VAL A 62 -12.84 6.33 -0.75
CA VAL A 62 -14.24 6.17 -1.16
C VAL A 62 -14.48 4.82 -1.83
N ASN A 63 -13.51 4.27 -2.55
CA ASN A 63 -13.64 3.00 -3.28
C ASN A 63 -13.86 1.81 -2.33
N GLN A 64 -13.51 1.92 -1.06
CA GLN A 64 -13.85 0.90 -0.07
C GLN A 64 -15.37 0.75 0.09
N TYR A 65 -16.17 1.79 -0.19
CA TYR A 65 -17.63 1.75 -0.09
C TYR A 65 -18.31 1.33 -1.41
N ASP A 66 -17.55 1.01 -2.46
CA ASP A 66 -18.11 0.49 -3.70
C ASP A 66 -18.70 -0.92 -3.47
N PRO A 67 -19.92 -1.20 -3.94
CA PRO A 67 -20.56 -2.51 -3.74
C PRO A 67 -19.74 -3.70 -4.27
N GLY A 68 -18.91 -3.49 -5.30
CA GLY A 68 -18.04 -4.51 -5.87
C GLY A 68 -16.72 -4.72 -5.11
N ASN A 69 -16.36 -3.83 -4.19
CA ASN A 69 -15.15 -3.95 -3.40
C ASN A 69 -15.36 -4.95 -2.27
N SER A 70 -14.52 -5.98 -2.15
CA SER A 70 -14.62 -6.98 -1.08
C SER A 70 -14.50 -6.38 0.32
N ALA A 71 -13.76 -5.28 0.49
CA ALA A 71 -13.59 -4.58 1.76
C ALA A 71 -14.78 -3.69 2.14
N ASN A 72 -15.83 -3.63 1.31
CA ASN A 72 -17.00 -2.84 1.62
C ASN A 72 -17.67 -3.29 2.91
N PRO A 73 -17.81 -2.40 3.91
CA PRO A 73 -18.47 -2.72 5.16
C PRO A 73 -19.90 -3.25 4.97
N MET A 74 -20.58 -2.87 3.89
CA MET A 74 -21.93 -3.35 3.60
C MET A 74 -21.98 -4.82 3.14
N ASN A 75 -20.87 -5.38 2.64
CA ASN A 75 -20.80 -6.79 2.23
C ASN A 75 -21.00 -7.75 3.40
N GLN A 76 -20.72 -7.32 4.63
CA GLN A 76 -21.01 -8.12 5.83
C GLN A 76 -22.51 -8.38 5.98
N TYR A 77 -23.36 -7.49 5.50
CA TYR A 77 -24.81 -7.61 5.57
C TYR A 77 -25.44 -8.29 4.34
N ASN A 78 -24.62 -8.78 3.40
CA ASN A 78 -25.12 -9.58 2.28
C ASN A 78 -25.77 -10.87 2.82
N PRO A 79 -27.02 -11.21 2.45
CA PRO A 79 -27.69 -12.44 2.87
C PRO A 79 -26.94 -13.74 2.50
N SER A 80 -26.04 -13.72 1.53
CA SER A 80 -25.20 -14.86 1.17
C SER A 80 -23.89 -14.93 1.98
N ASN A 81 -23.57 -13.91 2.77
CA ASN A 81 -22.38 -13.91 3.61
C ASN A 81 -22.63 -14.75 4.88
N PRO A 82 -21.84 -15.80 5.15
CA PRO A 82 -22.00 -16.62 6.35
C PRO A 82 -21.75 -15.84 7.66
N TYR A 83 -20.98 -14.76 7.60
CA TYR A 83 -20.69 -13.86 8.72
C TYR A 83 -21.73 -12.75 8.89
N ASN A 84 -22.78 -12.74 8.08
CA ASN A 84 -23.87 -11.79 8.27
C ASN A 84 -24.52 -12.00 9.65
N PRO A 85 -24.59 -10.96 10.51
CA PRO A 85 -25.22 -11.08 11.82
C PRO A 85 -26.67 -11.59 11.77
N LEU A 86 -27.39 -11.34 10.67
CA LEU A 86 -28.74 -11.83 10.46
C LEU A 86 -28.79 -13.31 10.08
N ASN A 87 -27.69 -13.88 9.60
CA ASN A 87 -27.59 -15.29 9.21
C ASN A 87 -27.18 -16.22 10.37
N GLN A 88 -26.80 -15.70 11.54
CA GLN A 88 -26.30 -16.51 12.65
C GLN A 88 -27.26 -17.66 13.06
N PHE A 89 -28.57 -17.44 12.94
CA PHE A 89 -29.60 -18.44 13.26
C PHE A 89 -30.22 -19.12 12.03
N ASN A 90 -29.72 -18.85 10.82
CA ASN A 90 -30.19 -19.52 9.63
C ASN A 90 -29.75 -20.98 9.67
N PRO A 91 -30.67 -21.97 9.61
CA PRO A 91 -30.32 -23.40 9.65
C PRO A 91 -29.33 -23.84 8.55
N LYS A 92 -29.24 -23.09 7.45
CA LYS A 92 -28.31 -23.34 6.34
C LYS A 92 -26.94 -22.68 6.53
N ASN A 93 -26.76 -21.84 7.55
CA ASN A 93 -25.47 -21.22 7.84
C ASN A 93 -24.56 -22.25 8.52
N PRO A 94 -23.37 -22.56 7.98
CA PRO A 94 -22.42 -23.48 8.61
C PRO A 94 -21.94 -23.05 10.00
N MET A 95 -22.04 -21.76 10.34
CA MET A 95 -21.67 -21.21 11.65
C MET A 95 -22.86 -21.12 12.62
N ASN A 96 -24.04 -21.62 12.27
CA ASN A 96 -25.19 -21.57 13.17
C ASN A 96 -24.92 -22.48 14.39
N PRO A 97 -25.04 -21.99 15.64
CA PRO A 97 -24.76 -22.77 16.84
C PRO A 97 -25.64 -24.02 17.00
N LEU A 98 -26.77 -24.09 16.30
CA LEU A 98 -27.65 -25.27 16.28
C LEU A 98 -27.24 -26.33 15.24
N THR A 99 -26.19 -26.08 14.45
CA THR A 99 -25.68 -27.06 13.46
C THR A 99 -25.18 -28.33 14.12
N GLU A 100 -24.66 -28.28 15.36
CA GLU A 100 -24.24 -29.46 16.13
C GLU A 100 -25.36 -30.51 16.30
N TYR A 101 -26.63 -30.08 16.24
CA TYR A 101 -27.79 -30.95 16.35
C TYR A 101 -28.37 -31.36 14.99
N ASN A 102 -27.76 -30.94 13.88
CA ASN A 102 -28.17 -31.31 12.54
C ASN A 102 -27.35 -32.53 12.05
N PRO A 103 -27.99 -33.69 11.84
CA PRO A 103 -27.33 -34.95 11.47
C PRO A 103 -26.71 -34.95 10.05
N THR A 104 -26.79 -33.83 9.31
CA THR A 104 -26.18 -33.69 7.99
C THR A 104 -25.00 -32.70 7.98
N THR A 105 -24.42 -32.39 9.14
CA THR A 105 -23.27 -31.48 9.20
C THR A 105 -21.98 -32.17 8.77
N PRO A 106 -21.10 -31.48 7.99
CA PRO A 106 -19.85 -32.06 7.52
C PRO A 106 -18.82 -32.31 8.64
N PHE A 107 -19.06 -31.80 9.86
CA PHE A 107 -18.18 -31.94 11.02
C PHE A 107 -18.87 -32.63 12.20
N GLU A 108 -19.62 -33.71 11.95
CA GLU A 108 -20.11 -34.54 13.05
C GLU A 108 -18.94 -34.96 13.96
N PRO A 109 -19.09 -34.83 15.30
CA PRO A 109 -18.13 -35.41 16.23
C PRO A 109 -18.06 -36.92 15.97
N ILE A 110 -16.87 -37.44 15.68
CA ILE A 110 -16.67 -38.89 15.64
C ILE A 110 -16.81 -39.38 17.09
N ASN A 111 -18.03 -39.77 17.47
CA ASN A 111 -18.29 -40.56 18.66
C ASN A 111 -17.65 -41.94 18.42
N ARG A 112 -16.34 -42.05 18.68
CA ARG A 112 -15.69 -43.35 18.84
C ARG A 112 -16.10 -43.84 20.23
N PRO A 113 -16.88 -44.93 20.37
CA PRO A 113 -17.00 -45.58 21.66
C PRO A 113 -15.60 -46.07 22.01
N LEU A 114 -14.97 -45.51 23.04
CA LEU A 114 -13.87 -46.19 23.69
C LEU A 114 -14.45 -47.51 24.17
N GLY A 115 -14.04 -48.59 23.52
CA GLY A 115 -14.61 -49.90 23.74
C GLY A 115 -14.64 -50.24 25.22
N SER A 116 -15.84 -50.55 25.73
CA SER A 116 -15.96 -51.45 26.86
C SER A 116 -15.53 -52.82 26.35
N ASN A 117 -14.26 -53.18 26.54
CA ASN A 117 -13.84 -54.56 26.44
C ASN A 117 -13.00 -54.89 27.66
N ARG A 118 -13.67 -55.60 28.58
CA ARG A 118 -13.16 -56.58 29.55
C ARG A 118 -12.20 -56.10 30.63
#